data_AF-A0A418NKM2-F1
#
_entry.id   AF-A0A418NKM2-F1
#
_cell.length_a   1.000
_cell.length_b   1.000
_cell.length_c   1.000
_cell.angle_alpha   90.00
_cell.angle_beta   90.00
_cell.angle_gamma   90.00
#
_symmetry.space_group_name_H-M   'P 1'
#
loop_
_entity.id
_entity.type
_entity.pdbx_description
1 polymer ?
#
loop_
_entity_poly.entity_id
_entity_poly.type
_entity_poly.pdbx_seq_one_letter_code
_entity_poly.pdbx_strand_id
1 'polypeptide(L)'
;MTFVAILELGTVIAALSAGLLWLRASRRRIRRVGRDEIFDHADFNRMVVALNRVQILNARAALATAIAALLAGASLVFHLAMFDS
;
A
#
# COMPACT_ATOMS: atom_id res chain seq x y z
N MET A 1 -17.32 -23.95 3.41
CA MET A 1 -17.84 -22.73 4.07
C MET A 1 -16.79 -22.03 4.93
N THR A 2 -16.24 -22.67 5.99
CA THR A 2 -15.24 -22.06 6.89
C THR A 2 -13.94 -21.62 6.21
N PHE A 3 -13.41 -22.39 5.25
CA PHE A 3 -12.16 -22.03 4.55
C PHE A 3 -12.28 -20.74 3.71
N VAL A 4 -13.38 -20.56 2.97
CA VAL A 4 -13.65 -19.35 2.17
C VAL A 4 -13.72 -18.12 3.07
N ALA A 5 -14.40 -18.22 4.21
CA ALA A 5 -14.48 -17.13 5.18
C ALA A 5 -13.10 -16.69 5.72
N ILE A 6 -12.14 -17.61 5.86
CA ILE A 6 -10.77 -17.27 6.26
C ILE A 6 -10.06 -16.46 5.17
N LEU A 7 -10.21 -16.84 3.89
CA LEU A 7 -9.62 -16.10 2.76
C LEU A 7 -10.21 -14.70 2.63
N GLU A 8 -11.52 -14.56 2.80
CA GLU A 8 -12.20 -13.26 2.79
C GLU A 8 -11.75 -12.37 3.93
N LEU A 9 -11.64 -12.93 5.15
CA LEU A 9 -11.12 -12.18 6.30
C LEU A 9 -9.67 -11.72 6.06
N GLY A 10 -8.82 -12.59 5.52
CA GLY A 10 -7.44 -12.24 5.15
C GLY A 10 -7.39 -11.14 4.09
N THR A 11 -8.28 -11.18 3.10
CA THR A 11 -8.43 -10.13 2.08
C THR A 11 -8.71 -8.77 2.71
N VAL A 12 -9.68 -8.70 3.62
CA VAL A 12 -10.06 -7.47 4.32
C VAL A 12 -8.88 -6.92 5.12
N ILE A 13 -8.18 -7.77 5.88
CA ILE A 13 -7.02 -7.35 6.68
C ILE A 13 -5.88 -6.81 5.79
N ALA A 14 -5.58 -7.49 4.67
CA ALA A 14 -4.55 -7.07 3.73
C ALA A 14 -4.92 -5.72 3.06
N ALA A 15 -6.19 -5.56 2.63
CA ALA A 15 -6.67 -4.31 2.04
C ALA A 15 -6.64 -3.14 3.02
N LEU A 16 -7.04 -3.36 4.28
CA LEU A 16 -6.93 -2.34 5.33
C LEU A 16 -5.47 -1.95 5.59
N SER A 17 -4.58 -2.93 5.61
CA SER A 17 -3.14 -2.69 5.78
C SER A 17 -2.57 -1.85 4.64
N ALA A 18 -2.96 -2.13 3.39
CA ALA A 18 -2.59 -1.33 2.23
C ALA A 18 -3.08 0.12 2.37
N GLY A 19 -4.36 0.32 2.73
CA GLY A 19 -4.94 1.63 2.97
C GLY A 19 -4.22 2.41 4.06
N LEU A 20 -3.88 1.77 5.18
CA LEU A 20 -3.11 2.41 6.25
C LEU A 20 -1.70 2.82 5.82
N LEU A 21 -1.03 1.98 5.01
CA LEU A 21 0.28 2.28 4.48
C LEU A 21 0.24 3.46 3.48
N TRP A 22 -0.78 3.54 2.63
CA TRP A 22 -1.01 4.70 1.78
C TRP A 22 -1.29 5.97 2.58
N LEU A 23 -2.18 5.92 3.58
CA LEU A 23 -2.42 7.07 4.45
C LEU A 23 -1.14 7.55 5.14
N ARG A 24 -0.27 6.63 5.57
CA ARG A 24 1.04 6.98 6.14
C ARG A 24 1.96 7.62 5.10
N ALA A 25 1.97 7.12 3.86
CA ALA A 25 2.76 7.69 2.77
C ALA A 25 2.30 9.10 2.38
N SER A 26 0.99 9.37 2.38
CA SER A 26 0.39 10.64 1.92
C SER A 26 0.42 11.78 2.95
N ARG A 27 0.72 11.52 4.23
CA ARG A 27 0.60 12.52 5.31
C ARG A 27 1.63 13.66 5.29
N ARG A 28 2.72 13.55 4.52
CA ARG A 28 3.77 14.57 4.49
C ARG A 28 3.49 15.60 3.40
N ARG A 29 3.15 16.83 3.81
CA ARG A 29 3.06 17.97 2.90
C ARG A 29 4.47 18.48 2.57
N ILE A 30 4.73 18.68 1.29
CA ILE A 30 5.96 19.31 0.82
C ILE A 30 5.74 20.82 0.83
N ARG A 31 6.65 21.57 1.44
CA ARG A 31 6.65 23.04 1.41
C ARG A 31 6.96 23.51 -0.02
N ARG A 32 6.28 24.57 -0.46
CA ARG A 32 6.59 25.24 -1.73
C ARG A 32 7.93 25.98 -1.63
N VAL A 33 8.72 25.86 -2.69
CA VAL A 33 10.02 26.49 -2.84
C VAL A 33 9.86 27.93 -3.33
N GLY A 34 10.59 28.86 -2.71
CA GLY A 34 10.64 30.26 -3.15
C GLY A 34 11.61 30.47 -4.32
N ARG A 35 11.41 31.51 -5.14
CA ARG A 35 12.29 31.79 -6.30
C ARG A 35 13.72 32.14 -5.89
N ASP A 36 13.88 32.84 -4.78
CA ASP A 36 15.17 33.35 -4.29
C ASP A 36 15.85 32.40 -3.30
N GLU A 37 15.32 31.18 -3.13
CA GLU A 37 15.82 30.18 -2.21
C GLU A 37 16.99 29.41 -2.86
N ILE A 38 18.17 29.45 -2.22
CA ILE A 38 19.35 28.72 -2.67
C ILE A 38 19.36 27.36 -2.00
N PHE A 39 19.31 26.28 -2.79
CA PHE A 39 19.43 24.91 -2.28
C PHE A 39 20.89 24.54 -2.10
N ASP A 40 21.24 24.13 -0.88
CA ASP A 40 22.52 23.49 -0.62
C ASP A 40 22.44 21.96 -0.80
N HIS A 41 23.58 21.30 -0.70
CA HIS A 41 23.64 19.83 -0.83
C HIS A 41 22.90 19.11 0.30
N ALA A 42 22.79 19.71 1.48
CA ALA A 42 22.08 19.13 2.61
C ALA A 42 20.56 19.10 2.37
N ASP A 43 20.01 20.15 1.77
CA ASP A 43 18.59 20.22 1.40
C ASP A 43 18.23 19.21 0.31
N PHE A 44 19.07 19.06 -0.71
CA PHE A 44 18.92 18.01 -1.71
C PHE A 44 18.92 16.62 -1.07
N ASN A 45 19.86 16.35 -0.16
CA ASN A 45 19.92 15.06 0.52
C ASN A 45 18.66 14.80 1.37
N ARG A 46 18.13 15.83 2.05
CA ARG A 46 16.87 15.73 2.79
C ARG A 46 15.69 15.43 1.88
N MET A 47 15.63 16.02 0.69
CA MET A 47 14.59 15.72 -0.32
C MET A 47 14.68 14.28 -0.81
N VAL A 48 15.88 13.80 -1.16
CA VAL A 48 16.09 12.42 -1.62
C VAL A 48 15.68 11.42 -0.53
N VAL A 49 16.09 11.66 0.72
CA VAL A 49 15.69 10.82 1.85
C VAL A 49 14.18 10.81 2.05
N ALA A 50 13.52 11.97 1.93
CA ALA A 50 12.07 12.06 2.04
C ALA A 50 11.35 11.29 0.93
N LEU A 51 11.82 11.38 -0.32
CA LEU A 51 11.28 10.64 -1.47
C LEU A 51 11.47 9.13 -1.31
N ASN A 52 12.67 8.68 -0.98
CA ASN A 52 12.97 7.26 -0.76
C ASN A 52 12.08 6.67 0.34
N ARG A 53 11.86 7.42 1.42
CA ARG A 53 10.96 6.99 2.51
C ARG A 53 9.52 6.81 2.05
N VAL A 54 9.01 7.70 1.21
CA VAL A 54 7.66 7.61 0.63
C VAL A 54 7.58 6.43 -0.34
N GLN A 55 8.59 6.23 -1.19
CA GLN A 55 8.64 5.09 -2.11
C GLN A 55 8.61 3.75 -1.38
N ILE A 56 9.38 3.58 -0.30
CA ILE A 56 9.36 2.36 0.51
C ILE A 56 7.97 2.11 1.12
N LEU A 57 7.31 3.15 1.63
CA LEU A 57 5.95 3.02 2.17
C LEU A 57 4.94 2.64 1.08
N ASN A 58 5.04 3.25 -0.10
CA ASN A 58 4.19 2.91 -1.25
C ASN A 58 4.43 1.48 -1.75
N ALA A 59 5.69 1.01 -1.78
CA ALA A 59 6.00 -0.37 -2.15
C ALA A 59 5.37 -1.37 -1.15
N ARG A 60 5.41 -1.07 0.15
CA ARG A 60 4.73 -1.88 1.18
C ARG A 60 3.21 -1.86 1.01
N ALA A 61 2.63 -0.70 0.70
CA ALA A 61 1.20 -0.58 0.43
C ALA A 61 0.80 -1.44 -0.78
N ALA A 62 1.58 -1.36 -1.87
CA ALA A 62 1.36 -2.14 -3.09
C ALA A 62 1.45 -3.65 -2.83
N LEU A 63 2.41 -4.10 -2.02
CA LEU A 63 2.53 -5.51 -1.63
C LEU A 63 1.29 -5.97 -0.85
N ALA A 64 0.82 -5.19 0.13
CA ALA A 64 -0.39 -5.51 0.88
C ALA A 64 -1.63 -5.58 -0.04
N THR A 65 -1.75 -4.69 -1.03
CA THR A 65 -2.79 -4.75 -2.06
C THR A 65 -2.69 -6.02 -2.91
N ALA A 66 -1.48 -6.41 -3.31
CA ALA A 66 -1.26 -7.64 -4.08
C ALA A 66 -1.67 -8.89 -3.28
N ILE A 67 -1.33 -8.95 -1.99
CA ILE A 67 -1.79 -10.02 -1.10
C ILE A 67 -3.31 -10.05 -1.03
N ALA A 68 -3.96 -8.89 -0.84
CA ALA A 68 -5.41 -8.81 -0.81
C ALA A 68 -6.05 -9.35 -2.11
N ALA A 69 -5.51 -8.95 -3.27
CA ALA A 69 -5.98 -9.41 -4.57
C ALA A 69 -5.82 -10.92 -4.75
N LEU A 70 -4.70 -11.50 -4.31
CA LEU A 70 -4.46 -12.94 -4.37
C LEU A 70 -5.45 -13.72 -3.49
N LEU A 71 -5.69 -13.25 -2.26
CA LEU A 71 -6.65 -13.89 -1.34
C LEU A 71 -8.08 -13.79 -1.87
N ALA A 72 -8.47 -12.64 -2.43
CA ALA A 72 -9.77 -12.44 -3.05
C ALA A 72 -9.97 -13.37 -4.26
N GLY A 73 -8.96 -13.45 -5.13
CA GLY A 73 -8.98 -14.32 -6.30
C GLY A 73 -9.07 -15.80 -5.92
N ALA A 74 -8.30 -16.23 -4.90
CA ALA A 74 -8.41 -17.58 -4.37
C ALA A 74 -9.81 -17.87 -3.82
N SER A 75 -10.37 -16.96 -3.02
CA SER A 75 -11.73 -17.08 -2.48
C SER A 75 -12.76 -17.28 -3.60
N LEU A 76 -12.68 -16.47 -4.66
CA LEU A 76 -13.57 -16.56 -5.82
C LEU A 76 -13.49 -17.92 -6.51
N VAL A 77 -12.28 -18.41 -6.79
CA VAL A 77 -12.08 -19.73 -7.44
C VAL A 77 -12.68 -20.85 -6.59
N PHE A 78 -12.44 -20.84 -5.28
CA PHE A 78 -13.00 -21.85 -4.38
C PHE A 78 -14.53 -21.76 -4.27
N HIS A 79 -15.07 -20.55 -4.26
CA HIS A 79 -16.52 -20.35 -4.25
C HIS A 79 -17.16 -20.92 -5.52
N LEU A 80 -16.62 -20.59 -6.70
CA LEU A 80 -17.13 -21.11 -7.98
C LEU A 80 -17.02 -22.64 -8.04
N ALA A 81 -15.88 -23.21 -7.68
CA ALA A 81 -15.68 -24.67 -7.70
C ALA A 81 -16.64 -25.44 -6.78
N MET A 82 -17.02 -24.87 -5.64
CA MET A 82 -17.93 -25.50 -4.67
C MET A 82 -19.41 -25.38 -5.06
N PHE A 83 -19.82 -24.27 -5.68
CA PHE A 83 -21.21 -24.01 -6.07
C PHE A 83 -21.57 -24.51 -7.48
N ASP A 84 -20.58 -24.76 -8.34
CA ASP A 84 -20.76 -25.43 -9.63
C ASP A 84 -20.77 -26.98 -9.52
N SER A 85 -20.66 -27.54 -8.30
CA SER A 85 -20.74 -28.99 -7.99
C SER A 85 -22.08 -29.38 -7.39
#